data_AF-A0A396PV24-F1
#
_entry.id   AF-A0A396PV24-F1
#
_cell.length_a   1.000
_cell.length_b   1.000
_cell.length_c   1.000
_cell.angle_alpha   90.00
_cell.angle_beta   90.00
_cell.angle_gamma   90.00
#
_symmetry.space_group_name_H-M   'P 1'
#
loop_
_entity.id
_entity.type
_entity.pdbx_description
1 polymer ?
#
loop_
_entity_poly.entity_id
_entity_poly.type
_entity_poly.pdbx_seq_one_letter_code
_entity_poly.pdbx_strand_id
1 'polypeptide(L)'
;MSILSIRLERGQAIGKAQGEASILTDLIVKKIEQGIMPKQISEILEIDLATVEKIYNIAKEYGPNYNVAKISEIYRKTISI
;
A
#
# COMPACT_ATOMS: atom_id res chain seq x y z
N MET A 1 -0.99 -36.13 0.81
CA MET A 1 -1.02 -34.64 0.93
C MET A 1 0.41 -34.15 1.00
N SER A 2 0.86 -33.45 -0.05
CA SER A 2 2.28 -33.19 -0.30
C SER A 2 2.67 -31.79 0.15
N ILE A 3 3.80 -31.68 0.84
CA ILE A 3 4.37 -30.44 1.40
C ILE A 3 4.59 -29.35 0.30
N LEU A 4 4.63 -29.77 -0.98
CA LEU A 4 4.78 -28.91 -2.14
C LEU A 4 3.59 -27.96 -2.37
N SER A 5 2.36 -28.42 -2.12
CA SER A 5 1.15 -27.61 -2.36
C SER A 5 1.08 -26.40 -1.42
N ILE A 6 1.46 -26.60 -0.15
CA ILE A 6 1.43 -25.56 0.89
C ILE A 6 2.45 -24.43 0.58
N ARG A 7 3.60 -24.75 -0.03
CA ARG A 7 4.63 -23.75 -0.35
C ARG A 7 4.23 -22.85 -1.52
N LEU A 8 3.55 -23.39 -2.52
CA LEU A 8 3.09 -22.63 -3.68
C LEU A 8 1.90 -21.71 -3.33
N GLU A 9 0.95 -22.20 -2.54
CA GLU A 9 -0.18 -21.40 -2.06
C GLU A 9 0.28 -20.21 -1.21
N ARG A 10 1.24 -20.42 -0.29
CA ARG A 10 1.81 -19.32 0.50
C ARG A 10 2.60 -18.34 -0.37
N GLY A 11 3.40 -18.83 -1.32
CA GLY A 11 4.16 -17.97 -2.23
C GLY A 11 3.26 -17.08 -3.11
N GLN A 12 2.17 -17.62 -3.64
CA GLN A 12 1.20 -16.86 -4.43
C GLN A 12 0.40 -15.88 -3.56
N ALA A 13 -0.04 -16.28 -2.37
CA ALA A 13 -0.75 -15.40 -1.45
C ALA A 13 0.11 -14.20 -1.03
N ILE A 14 1.39 -14.43 -0.71
CA ILE A 14 2.35 -13.38 -0.36
C ILE A 14 2.63 -12.47 -1.57
N GLY A 15 2.79 -13.03 -2.77
CA GLY A 15 3.00 -12.25 -4.00
C GLY A 15 1.80 -11.36 -4.36
N LYS A 16 0.58 -11.89 -4.20
CA LYS A 16 -0.66 -11.14 -4.45
C LYS A 16 -0.84 -10.00 -3.45
N ALA A 17 -0.65 -10.26 -2.15
CA ALA A 17 -0.73 -9.23 -1.12
C ALA A 17 0.33 -8.13 -1.32
N GLN A 18 1.53 -8.48 -1.78
CA GLN A 18 2.57 -7.50 -2.12
C GLN A 18 2.17 -6.64 -3.32
N GLY A 19 1.55 -7.23 -4.35
CA GLY A 19 1.01 -6.50 -5.49
C GLY A 19 -0.10 -5.53 -5.09
N GLU A 20 -1.05 -5.99 -4.29
CA GLU A 20 -2.19 -5.19 -3.81
C GLU A 20 -1.74 -3.97 -2.99
N ALA A 21 -0.81 -4.14 -2.06
CA ALA A 21 -0.27 -3.03 -1.26
C ALA A 21 0.51 -2.01 -2.12
N SER A 22 1.22 -2.48 -3.14
CA SER A 22 1.99 -1.62 -4.04
C SER A 22 1.07 -0.79 -4.95
N ILE A 23 0.03 -1.41 -5.50
CA ILE A 23 -0.99 -0.72 -6.32
C ILE A 23 -1.72 0.33 -5.50
N LEU A 24 -2.12 -0.03 -4.27
CA LEU A 24 -2.79 0.90 -3.36
C LEU A 24 -1.91 2.11 -3.05
N THR A 25 -0.64 1.88 -2.77
CA THR A 25 0.33 2.94 -2.49
C THR A 25 0.51 3.85 -3.71
N ASP A 26 0.67 3.28 -4.91
CA ASP A 26 0.81 4.05 -6.15
C ASP A 26 -0.41 4.94 -6.42
N LEU A 27 -1.62 4.40 -6.24
CA LEU A 27 -2.88 5.14 -6.41
C LEU A 27 -2.97 6.32 -5.43
N ILE A 28 -2.66 6.09 -4.15
CA ILE A 28 -2.71 7.14 -3.13
C ILE A 28 -1.65 8.20 -3.41
N VAL A 29 -0.40 7.81 -3.70
CA VAL A 29 0.70 8.74 -4.02
C VAL A 29 0.35 9.62 -5.21
N LYS A 30 -0.17 9.06 -6.31
CA LYS A 30 -0.62 9.86 -7.47
C LYS A 30 -1.68 10.89 -7.10
N LYS A 31 -2.59 10.57 -6.17
CA LYS A 31 -3.61 11.51 -5.70
C LYS A 31 -3.01 12.60 -4.80
N ILE A 32 -1.99 12.27 -4.01
CA ILE A 32 -1.23 13.25 -3.21
C ILE A 32 -0.48 14.22 -4.12
N GLU A 33 0.14 13.73 -5.19
CA GLU A 33 0.79 14.56 -6.22
C GLU A 33 -0.19 15.52 -6.89
N GLN A 34 -1.46 15.13 -7.03
CA GLN A 34 -2.56 15.98 -7.51
C GLN A 34 -3.05 16.99 -6.46
N GLY A 35 -2.51 16.98 -5.23
CA GLY A 35 -2.93 17.85 -4.14
C GLY A 35 -4.24 17.45 -3.47
N ILE A 36 -4.67 16.19 -3.64
CA ILE A 36 -5.94 15.70 -3.08
C ILE A 36 -5.74 15.31 -1.61
N MET A 37 -6.70 15.68 -0.76
CA MET A 37 -6.65 15.43 0.68
C MET A 37 -6.98 13.96 1.01
N PRO A 38 -6.42 13.38 2.11
CA PRO A 38 -6.65 11.99 2.51
C PRO A 38 -8.12 11.59 2.56
N LYS A 39 -8.97 12.46 3.11
CA LYS A 39 -10.41 12.25 3.20
C LYS A 39 -11.09 12.08 1.83
N GLN A 40 -10.69 12.88 0.85
CA GLN A 40 -11.23 12.74 -0.50
C GLN A 40 -10.68 11.49 -1.18
N ILE A 41 -9.42 11.12 -0.91
CA ILE A 41 -8.83 9.89 -1.44
C ILE A 41 -9.57 8.66 -0.90
N SER A 42 -9.94 8.62 0.39
CA SER A 42 -10.73 7.53 0.95
C SER A 42 -12.11 7.42 0.31
N GLU A 43 -12.75 8.55 0.02
CA GLU A 43 -14.05 8.59 -0.68
C GLU A 43 -13.92 8.15 -2.15
N ILE A 44 -12.86 8.56 -2.86
CA ILE A 44 -12.64 8.22 -4.28
C ILE A 44 -12.25 6.76 -4.47
N LEU A 45 -11.39 6.23 -3.59
CA LEU A 45 -10.90 4.85 -3.69
C LEU A 45 -11.80 3.85 -2.98
N GLU A 46 -12.79 4.32 -2.21
CA GLU A 46 -13.67 3.50 -1.35
C GLU A 46 -12.86 2.65 -0.34
N ILE A 47 -11.87 3.29 0.29
CA ILE A 47 -10.94 2.65 1.22
C ILE A 47 -11.03 3.33 2.58
N ASP A 48 -10.81 2.56 3.64
CA ASP A 48 -10.79 3.08 5.00
C ASP A 48 -9.84 4.30 5.14
N LEU A 49 -10.36 5.39 5.70
CA LEU A 49 -9.62 6.62 5.92
C LEU A 49 -8.33 6.39 6.71
N ALA A 50 -8.33 5.51 7.72
CA ALA A 50 -7.15 5.22 8.51
C ALA A 50 -6.05 4.56 7.67
N THR A 51 -6.41 3.76 6.66
CA THR A 51 -5.45 3.18 5.72
C THR A 51 -4.85 4.26 4.82
N VAL A 52 -5.70 5.14 4.29
CA VAL A 52 -5.26 6.25 3.45
C VAL A 52 -4.36 7.21 4.22
N GLU A 53 -4.72 7.57 5.45
CA GLU A 53 -3.93 8.45 6.31
C GLU A 53 -2.57 7.86 6.65
N LYS A 54 -2.48 6.55 6.92
CA LYS A 54 -1.19 5.88 7.13
C LYS A 54 -0.27 6.05 5.93
N ILE A 55 -0.76 5.72 4.73
CA ILE A 55 0.02 5.82 3.50
C ILE A 55 0.36 7.28 3.20
N TYR A 56 -0.59 8.20 3.41
CA TYR A 56 -0.40 9.63 3.19
C TYR A 56 0.68 10.22 4.11
N ASN A 57 0.67 9.87 5.39
CA ASN A 57 1.66 10.32 6.35
C ASN A 57 3.06 9.79 6.01
N ILE A 58 3.17 8.50 5.65
CA ILE A 58 4.43 7.94 5.16
C ILE A 58 4.87 8.69 3.89
N ALA A 59 3.99 8.84 2.91
CA ALA A 59 4.30 9.49 1.64
C ALA A 59 4.79 10.93 1.82
N LYS A 60 4.20 11.70 2.75
CA LYS A 60 4.64 13.06 3.08
C LYS A 60 6.11 13.13 3.52
N GLU A 61 6.61 12.13 4.23
CA GLU A 61 8.02 12.06 4.64
C GLU A 61 8.98 11.78 3.47
N TYR A 62 8.47 11.21 2.37
CA TYR A 62 9.23 10.90 1.16
C TYR A 62 9.01 11.92 0.03
N GLY A 63 8.21 12.97 0.25
CA GLY A 63 8.04 14.06 -0.72
C GLY A 63 9.28 14.96 -0.81
N PRO A 64 9.56 15.60 -1.97
CA PRO A 64 8.77 15.62 -3.20
C PRO A 64 9.06 14.48 -4.18
N ASN A 65 10.07 13.63 -3.91
CA ASN A 65 10.39 12.49 -4.78
C ASN A 65 9.76 11.22 -4.19
N TYR A 66 8.43 11.14 -4.30
CA TYR A 66 7.63 10.07 -3.70
C TYR A 66 8.07 8.69 -4.22
N ASN A 67 8.86 7.98 -3.42
CA ASN A 67 9.31 6.63 -3.77
C ASN A 67 8.23 5.61 -3.35
N VAL A 68 7.33 5.30 -4.28
CA VAL A 68 6.22 4.34 -4.08
C VAL A 68 6.70 3.00 -3.52
N ALA A 69 7.83 2.47 -4.02
CA ALA A 69 8.37 1.19 -3.56
C ALA A 69 8.82 1.25 -2.09
N LYS A 70 9.39 2.37 -1.66
CA LYS A 70 9.81 2.57 -0.26
C LYS A 70 8.61 2.80 0.65
N ILE A 71 7.62 3.56 0.20
CA ILE A 71 6.38 3.81 0.94
C ILE A 71 5.59 2.51 1.13
N SER A 72 5.47 1.68 0.08
CA SER A 72 4.76 0.39 0.17
C SER A 72 5.48 -0.61 1.07
N GLU A 73 6.82 -0.62 1.05
CA GLU A 73 7.62 -1.44 1.96
C GLU A 73 7.40 -1.05 3.43
N ILE A 74 7.39 0.26 3.72
CA ILE A 74 7.18 0.78 5.08
C ILE A 74 5.76 0.49 5.54
N TYR A 75 4.76 0.81 4.71
CA TYR A 75 3.37 0.51 5.00
C TYR A 75 3.20 -0.97 5.34
N ARG A 76 3.79 -1.89 4.54
CA ARG A 76 3.80 -3.32 4.84
C ARG A 76 4.45 -3.64 6.19
N LYS A 77 5.61 -3.08 6.50
CA LYS A 77 6.27 -3.27 7.81
C LYS A 77 5.41 -2.77 8.97
N THR A 78 4.63 -1.71 8.77
CA THR A 78 3.73 -1.15 9.79
C THR A 78 2.51 -2.03 10.07
N ILE A 79 2.03 -2.81 9.08
CA ILE A 79 0.84 -3.67 9.24
C ILE A 79 1.21 -5.13 9.55
N SER A 80 2.45 -5.56 9.25
CA SER A 80 2.95 -6.87 9.66
C SER A 80 3.23 -6.87 11.16
N ILE A 81 2.21 -7.21 11.94
CA ILE A 81 2.31 -7.69 13.33
C ILE A 81 2.68 -9.17 13.30
#